data_AF-A0A961WJ50-F1
#
_entry.id   AF-A0A961WJ50-F1
#
_cell.length_a   1.000
_cell.length_b   1.000
_cell.length_c   1.000
_cell.angle_alpha   90.00
_cell.angle_beta   90.00
_cell.angle_gamma   90.00
#
_symmetry.space_group_name_H-M   'P 1'
#
loop_
_entity.id
_entity.type
_entity.pdbx_description
1 polymer ?
#
loop_
_entity_poly.entity_id
_entity_poly.type
_entity_poly.pdbx_seq_one_letter_code
_entity_poly.pdbx_strand_id
1 'polypeptide(L)' 'WLRWLSPGRTFSFTVEETGRTIETSIDRIGAEVDPVSQTVVIYAGVDKGKTGAKAGGTEDILAGMSGTASFHGGS' A
#
# COMPACT_ATOMS: atom_id res chain seq x y z
N TRP A 1 -14.34 -0.83 -14.47
CA TRP A 1 -13.07 -0.11 -14.22
C TRP A 1 -12.75 -0.30 -12.74
N LEU A 2 -11.47 -0.40 -12.36
CA LEU A 2 -10.97 -0.85 -11.04
C LEU A 2 -11.10 -2.36 -10.71
N ARG A 3 -11.35 -3.24 -11.69
CA ARG A 3 -11.36 -4.71 -11.48
C ARG A 3 -10.04 -5.26 -10.91
N TRP A 4 -8.96 -4.52 -11.09
CA TRP A 4 -7.63 -4.84 -10.57
C TRP A 4 -7.50 -4.59 -9.06
N LEU A 5 -8.36 -3.77 -8.46
CA LEU A 5 -8.27 -3.43 -7.04
C LEU A 5 -9.01 -4.49 -6.21
N SER A 6 -8.27 -5.36 -5.53
CA SER A 6 -8.81 -6.46 -4.73
C SER A 6 -7.99 -6.71 -3.46
N PRO A 7 -8.62 -7.17 -2.36
CA PRO A 7 -7.90 -7.66 -1.19
C PRO A 7 -6.87 -8.76 -1.55
N GLY A 8 -5.75 -8.78 -0.84
CA GLY A 8 -4.62 -9.67 -1.05
C GLY A 8 -3.65 -9.23 -2.16
N ARG A 9 -4.01 -8.23 -2.97
CA ARG A 9 -3.14 -7.73 -4.03
C ARG A 9 -1.94 -6.99 -3.45
N THR A 10 -0.75 -7.34 -3.91
CA THR A 10 0.49 -6.69 -3.47
C THR A 10 0.79 -5.40 -4.23
N PHE A 11 1.47 -4.49 -3.56
CA PHE A 11 1.97 -3.25 -4.12
C PHE A 11 3.20 -2.77 -3.35
N SER A 12 3.99 -1.92 -4.00
CA SER A 12 5.16 -1.30 -3.38
C SER A 12 4.75 0.05 -2.78
N PHE A 13 5.12 0.32 -1.53
CA PHE A 13 4.90 1.60 -0.88
C PHE A 13 6.25 2.23 -0.56
N THR A 14 6.51 3.41 -1.10
CA THR A 14 7.71 4.20 -0.80
C THR A 14 7.36 5.28 0.19
N VAL A 15 7.94 5.18 1.39
CA VAL A 15 7.85 6.18 2.45
C VAL A 15 8.74 7.36 2.08
N GLU A 16 8.20 8.56 2.03
CA GLU A 16 8.95 9.75 1.57
C GLU A 16 9.98 10.20 2.61
N GLU A 17 9.66 10.10 3.89
CA GLU A 17 10.50 10.56 4.99
C GLU A 17 11.78 9.73 5.13
N THR A 18 11.70 8.43 4.86
CA THR A 18 12.84 7.51 5.00
C THR A 18 13.43 7.09 3.65
N GLY A 19 12.74 7.36 2.55
CA GLY A 19 13.09 6.87 1.21
C GLY A 19 13.01 5.35 1.06
N ARG A 20 12.46 4.63 2.05
CA ARG A 20 12.37 3.17 2.03
C ARG A 20 11.15 2.73 1.23
N THR A 21 11.36 1.77 0.35
CA THR A 21 10.28 1.03 -0.31
C THR A 21 10.04 -0.29 0.40
N ILE A 22 8.78 -0.56 0.72
CA ILE A 22 8.31 -1.81 1.31
C ILE A 22 7.28 -2.47 0.40
N GLU A 23 7.26 -3.80 0.41
CA GLU A 23 6.18 -4.58 -0.21
C GLU A 23 5.07 -4.81 0.81
N THR A 24 3.84 -4.53 0.41
CA THR A 24 2.64 -4.66 1.25
C THR A 24 1.48 -5.19 0.41
N SER A 25 0.37 -5.55 1.06
CA SER A 25 -0.84 -6.04 0.41
C SER A 25 -2.08 -5.32 0.89
N ILE A 26 -3.08 -5.22 0.02
CA ILE A 26 -4.39 -4.68 0.36
C ILE A 26 -5.09 -5.62 1.35
N ASP A 27 -5.48 -5.12 2.52
CA ASP A 27 -6.28 -5.86 3.48
C ASP A 27 -7.76 -5.76 3.13
N ARG A 28 -8.22 -4.53 2.83
CA ARG A 28 -9.61 -4.24 2.46
C ARG A 28 -9.74 -2.94 1.69
N ILE A 29 -10.86 -2.81 0.98
CA ILE A 29 -11.26 -1.61 0.25
C ILE A 29 -12.42 -0.95 1.02
N GLY A 30 -12.45 0.38 1.06
CA GLY A 30 -13.54 1.15 1.64
C GLY A 30 -14.88 0.84 0.97
N ALA A 31 -15.97 0.97 1.72
CA ALA A 31 -17.31 0.58 1.25
C ALA A 31 -17.91 1.56 0.23
N GLU A 32 -17.39 2.79 0.16
CA GLU A 32 -17.92 3.87 -0.66
C GLU A 32 -16.80 4.58 -1.43
N VAL A 33 -17.17 5.06 -2.62
CA VAL A 33 -16.35 5.97 -3.43
C VAL A 33 -16.79 7.38 -3.08
N ASP A 34 -15.84 8.26 -2.74
CA ASP A 34 -16.17 9.67 -2.56
C ASP A 34 -16.47 10.30 -3.93
N PRO A 35 -17.71 10.72 -4.22
CA PRO A 35 -18.10 11.16 -5.56
C PRO A 35 -17.49 12.51 -5.93
N VAL A 36 -17.09 13.32 -4.95
CA VAL A 36 -16.50 14.66 -5.19
C VAL A 36 -15.06 14.54 -5.65
N SER A 37 -14.23 13.80 -4.90
CA SER A 37 -12.82 13.58 -5.26
C SER A 37 -12.59 12.42 -6.22
N GLN A 38 -13.61 11.58 -6.45
CA GLN A 38 -13.51 10.34 -7.21
C GLN A 38 -12.43 9.39 -6.65
N THR A 39 -12.32 9.34 -5.31
CA THR A 39 -11.35 8.49 -4.62
C THR A 39 -12.01 7.33 -3.90
N VAL A 40 -11.23 6.27 -3.67
CA VAL A 40 -11.60 5.14 -2.82
C VAL A 40 -10.51 4.92 -1.79
N VAL A 41 -10.90 4.72 -0.54
CA VAL A 41 -9.94 4.42 0.53
C VAL A 41 -9.54 2.94 0.45
N ILE A 42 -8.25 2.66 0.59
CA ILE A 42 -7.71 1.31 0.69
C ILE A 42 -6.98 1.20 2.02
N TYR A 43 -7.14 0.05 2.69
CA TYR A 43 -6.40 -0.28 3.89
C TYR A 43 -5.44 -1.41 3.57
N ALA A 44 -4.18 -1.26 3.97
CA ALA A 44 -3.12 -2.22 3.71
C ALA A 44 -2.33 -2.51 4.97
N GLY A 45 -1.95 -3.77 5.14
CA GLY A 45 -1.15 -4.23 6.25
C GLY A 45 0.33 -4.20 5.91
N VAL A 46 1.14 -3.55 6.75
CA VAL A 46 2.59 -3.64 6.66
C VAL A 46 3.02 -4.90 7.41
N ASP A 47 3.27 -6.00 6.68
CA ASP A 47 3.62 -7.30 7.25
C ASP A 47 5.05 -7.26 7.82
N LYS A 48 5.16 -7.25 9.15
CA LYS A 48 6.45 -7.22 9.88
C LYS A 48 7.35 -8.43 9.57
N GLY A 49 6.80 -9.51 9.02
CA GLY A 49 7.52 -10.76 8.77
C GLY A 49 7.89 -11.06 7.30
N LYS A 50 7.40 -10.26 6.33
CA LYS A 50 7.61 -10.51 4.88
C LYS A 50 8.53 -9.49 4.20
N THR A 51 9.47 -8.94 4.94
CA THR A 51 10.58 -8.19 4.38
C THR A 51 11.64 -9.16 3.86
N GLY A 52 11.39 -9.70 2.66
CA GLY A 52 12.44 -10.34 1.88
C GLY A 52 13.62 -9.39 1.74
N ALA A 53 14.86 -9.91 1.69
CA ALA A 53 16.16 -9.22 1.87
C ALA A 53 16.47 -7.95 1.03
N LYS A 54 15.50 -7.40 0.28
CA LYS A 54 15.53 -6.08 -0.37
C LYS A 54 14.55 -5.04 0.20
N ALA A 55 13.57 -5.45 0.99
CA ALA A 55 12.62 -4.55 1.64
C ALA A 55 13.18 -4.15 3.01
N GLY A 56 13.35 -2.85 3.24
CA GLY A 56 13.72 -2.35 4.57
C GLY A 56 12.74 -2.87 5.61
N GLY A 57 13.24 -3.26 6.78
CA GLY A 57 12.40 -3.68 7.91
C GLY A 57 11.33 -2.63 8.23
N THR A 58 10.21 -3.06 8.80
CA THR A 58 9.13 -2.16 9.24
C THR A 58 9.52 -1.24 10.40
N GLU A 59 10.74 -1.41 10.92
CA GLU A 59 11.26 -0.71 12.10
C GLU A 59 11.47 0.78 11.84
N ASP A 60 11.58 1.17 10.57
CA ASP A 60 11.75 2.57 10.14
C ASP A 60 10.40 3.26 9.82
N ILE A 61 9.24 2.61 10.02
CA ILE A 61 7.92 3.15 9.69
C ILE A 61 7.14 3.51 10.94
N LEU A 62 6.76 4.78 11.07
CA LEU A 62 5.97 5.32 12.18
C LEU A 62 4.63 5.86 11.69
N ALA A 63 3.66 5.93 12.59
CA ALA A 63 2.36 6.53 12.30
C ALA A 63 2.52 8.01 11.92
N GLY A 64 1.78 8.44 10.90
CA GLY A 64 1.79 9.82 10.40
C GLY A 64 2.71 10.08 9.21
N MET A 65 3.50 9.10 8.77
CA MET A 65 4.31 9.20 7.55
C MET A 65 3.45 9.14 6.28
N SER A 66 3.93 9.79 5.22
CA SER A 66 3.33 9.76 3.89
C SER A 66 4.18 9.00 2.88
N GLY A 67 3.58 8.73 1.72
CA GLY A 67 4.30 8.02 0.68
C GLY A 67 3.46 7.75 -0.55
N THR A 68 4.11 7.15 -1.54
CA THR A 68 3.49 6.78 -2.81
C THR A 68 3.32 5.27 -2.89
N ALA A 69 2.09 4.83 -3.19
CA ALA A 69 1.77 3.44 -3.49
C ALA A 69 1.83 3.18 -5.00
N SER A 70 2.68 2.23 -5.41
CA SER A 70 2.85 1.80 -6.80
C SER A 70 2.23 0.43 -7.02
N PHE A 71 1.13 0.39 -7.79
CA PHE A 71 0.44 -0.84 -8.15
C PHE A 71 0.91 -1.31 -9.53
N HIS A 72 1.55 -2.48 -9.58
CA HIS A 72 1.90 -3.10 -10.86
C HIS A 72 0.63 -3.68 -11.49
N GLY A 73 0.31 -3.33 -12.73
CA GLY A 73 -0.82 -3.89 -13.46
C GLY A 73 -0.59 -5.37 -13.77
N GLY A 74 -1.44 -6.25 -13.26
CA GLY A 74 -1.52 -7.64 -13.70
C GLY A 74 -2.57 -7.72 -14.80
N SER A 75 -2.18 -8.27 -15.95
CA SER A 75 -3.07 -8.48 -17.11
C SER A 75 -4.23 -9.41 -16.77
#